data_AF-U2NPX3-F1
#
_entry.id   AF-U2NPX3-F1
#
_cell.length_a   1.000
_cell.length_b   1.000
_cell.length_c   1.000
_cell.angle_alpha   90.00
_cell.angle_beta   90.00
_cell.angle_gamma   90.00
#
_symmetry.space_group_name_H-M   'P 1'
#
loop_
_entity.id
_entity.type
_entity.pdbx_description
1 polymer ?
#
loop_
_entity_poly.entity_id
_entity_poly.type
_entity_poly.pdbx_seq_one_letter_code
_entity_poly.pdbx_strand_id
1 'polypeptide(L)'
;MTNINEFDEYFRQGEPDKGKKAYVWATAIGLQAVDGLEPSAYLRETAKRNIEGEIGLDEAQKLIQSYYERKTDRTSNHDDTEEADRVAANIAKILSANTLAFNANGFISLHRRIFDGVFKFAGKIRDYDITKKEWVLRGDTVNYLNWEDLRRALDYDIEQERNFSYVGLTENEIISHLTKFVSGLWQIHPFGEGNTRTTAVFTIQYLHSIGFNITNDLFAKHAWYFRNALVRANYKNVAQHIEYTPIYLERFFRNLLLGEQWELRNRHLIIHPSKEWSAQANHIHAEQVSSEHRTSTEQV
;
A
#
# COMPACT_ATOMS: atom_id res chain seq x y z
N MET A 1 -12.45 -11.88 -4.01
CA MET A 1 -11.45 -11.64 -5.08
C MET A 1 -11.81 -10.32 -5.72
N THR A 2 -11.17 -9.24 -5.28
CA THR A 2 -11.40 -7.89 -5.80
C THR A 2 -10.97 -7.90 -7.27
N ASN A 3 -11.92 -7.70 -8.18
CA ASN A 3 -11.70 -7.85 -9.61
C ASN A 3 -10.96 -6.61 -10.13
N ILE A 4 -9.62 -6.60 -10.04
CA ILE A 4 -8.74 -5.57 -10.66
C ILE A 4 -9.01 -5.44 -12.17
N ASN A 5 -9.58 -6.49 -12.78
CA ASN A 5 -10.00 -6.58 -14.18
C ASN A 5 -10.98 -5.47 -14.62
N GLU A 6 -11.63 -4.76 -13.69
CA GLU A 6 -12.67 -3.79 -14.02
C GLU A 6 -12.16 -2.51 -14.69
N PHE A 7 -10.88 -2.15 -14.55
CA PHE A 7 -10.29 -0.98 -15.22
C PHE A 7 -9.27 -1.35 -16.31
N ASP A 8 -9.07 -2.65 -16.58
CA ASP A 8 -8.05 -3.14 -17.51
C ASP A 8 -8.28 -2.70 -18.96
N GLU A 9 -9.50 -2.32 -19.32
CA GLU A 9 -9.79 -1.73 -20.62
C GLU A 9 -9.12 -0.35 -20.79
N TYR A 10 -9.08 0.47 -19.75
CA TYR A 10 -8.47 1.80 -19.79
C TYR A 10 -6.96 1.76 -19.97
N PHE A 11 -6.32 0.70 -19.46
CA PHE A 11 -4.88 0.47 -19.68
C PHE A 11 -4.59 0.03 -21.12
N ARG A 12 -5.55 -0.61 -21.80
CA ARG A 12 -5.39 -1.13 -23.18
C ARG A 12 -5.76 -0.12 -24.26
N GLN A 13 -6.69 0.80 -23.99
CA GLN A 13 -7.19 1.77 -24.97
C GLN A 13 -6.14 2.84 -25.35
N GLY A 14 -5.07 3.01 -24.57
CA GLY A 14 -3.93 3.86 -24.92
C GLY A 14 -4.15 5.37 -24.74
N GLU A 15 -5.30 5.81 -24.22
CA GLU A 15 -5.53 7.21 -23.84
C GLU A 15 -4.80 7.54 -22.52
N PRO A 16 -3.71 8.35 -22.55
CA PRO A 16 -2.82 8.47 -21.39
C PRO A 16 -3.49 9.06 -20.15
N ASP A 17 -4.41 10.03 -20.33
CA ASP A 17 -5.13 10.67 -19.22
C ASP A 17 -6.11 9.70 -18.54
N LYS A 18 -6.86 8.93 -19.33
CA LYS A 18 -7.77 7.90 -18.81
C LYS A 18 -7.01 6.78 -18.13
N GLY A 19 -5.89 6.32 -18.70
CA GLY A 19 -5.01 5.34 -18.07
C GLY A 19 -4.48 5.81 -16.71
N LYS A 20 -4.05 7.07 -16.60
CA LYS A 20 -3.60 7.65 -15.33
C LYS A 20 -4.72 7.70 -14.28
N LYS A 21 -5.91 8.17 -14.66
CA LYS A 21 -7.09 8.18 -13.77
C LYS A 21 -7.49 6.77 -13.33
N ALA A 22 -7.45 5.80 -14.25
CA ALA A 22 -7.72 4.40 -13.96
C ALA A 22 -6.74 3.82 -12.94
N TYR A 23 -5.43 4.11 -13.07
CA TYR A 23 -4.45 3.68 -12.07
C TYR A 23 -4.71 4.32 -10.70
N VAL A 24 -5.06 5.59 -10.65
CA VAL A 24 -5.40 6.30 -9.41
C VAL A 24 -6.60 5.65 -8.73
N TRP A 25 -7.70 5.42 -9.45
CA TRP A 25 -8.90 4.78 -8.90
C TRP A 25 -8.67 3.33 -8.51
N ALA A 26 -7.98 2.54 -9.34
CA ALA A 26 -7.61 1.16 -9.03
C ALA A 26 -6.83 1.08 -7.70
N THR A 27 -5.88 1.99 -7.50
CA THR A 27 -5.08 2.07 -6.28
C THR A 27 -5.93 2.45 -5.08
N ALA A 28 -6.74 3.50 -5.21
CA ALA A 28 -7.59 3.97 -4.14
C ALA A 28 -8.59 2.90 -3.66
N ILE A 29 -9.16 2.15 -4.60
CA ILE A 29 -10.08 1.03 -4.35
C ILE A 29 -9.33 -0.16 -3.74
N GLY A 30 -8.19 -0.55 -4.33
CA GLY A 30 -7.42 -1.71 -3.88
C GLY A 30 -6.84 -1.55 -2.47
N LEU A 31 -6.49 -0.31 -2.07
CA LEU A 31 -6.01 -0.01 -0.72
C LEU A 31 -7.05 -0.27 0.38
N GLN A 32 -8.33 -0.43 0.07
CA GLN A 32 -9.35 -0.77 1.09
C GLN A 32 -9.23 -2.22 1.57
N ALA A 33 -8.67 -3.12 0.74
CA ALA A 33 -8.43 -4.51 1.10
C ALA A 33 -7.40 -4.68 2.24
N VAL A 34 -6.65 -3.63 2.59
CA VAL A 34 -5.76 -3.59 3.77
C VAL A 34 -6.50 -3.98 5.04
N ASP A 35 -7.74 -3.49 5.19
CA ASP A 35 -8.60 -3.72 6.35
C ASP A 35 -9.73 -4.72 6.04
N GLY A 36 -9.62 -5.44 4.91
CA GLY A 36 -10.64 -6.39 4.46
C GLY A 36 -11.95 -5.74 4.00
N LEU A 37 -11.94 -4.43 3.75
CA LEU A 37 -13.11 -3.69 3.32
C LEU A 37 -13.33 -3.85 1.81
N GLU A 38 -14.59 -3.96 1.41
CA GLU A 38 -14.99 -4.12 0.01
C GLU A 38 -15.78 -2.89 -0.46
N PRO A 39 -15.27 -2.14 -1.46
CA PRO A 39 -15.97 -0.99 -2.00
C PRO A 39 -17.24 -1.36 -2.78
N SER A 40 -18.22 -0.46 -2.76
CA SER A 40 -19.53 -0.68 -3.38
C SER A 40 -19.48 -0.63 -4.91
N ALA A 41 -20.52 -1.18 -5.55
CA ALA A 41 -20.74 -1.01 -6.98
C ALA A 41 -20.97 0.48 -7.35
N TYR A 42 -21.54 1.28 -6.45
CA TYR A 42 -21.77 2.70 -6.70
C TYR A 42 -20.46 3.50 -6.79
N LEU A 43 -19.47 3.18 -5.93
CA LEU A 43 -18.13 3.75 -6.08
C LEU A 43 -17.49 3.39 -7.41
N ARG A 44 -17.55 2.11 -7.80
CA ARG A 44 -16.96 1.62 -9.05
C ARG A 44 -17.53 2.34 -10.26
N GLU A 45 -18.85 2.52 -10.29
CA GLU A 45 -19.50 3.28 -11.36
C GLU A 45 -19.11 4.76 -11.33
N THR A 46 -19.07 5.37 -10.14
CA THR A 46 -18.61 6.76 -9.98
C THR A 46 -17.16 6.95 -10.46
N ALA A 47 -16.29 5.98 -10.19
CA ALA A 47 -14.91 5.96 -10.67
C ALA A 47 -14.84 5.92 -12.21
N LYS A 48 -15.63 5.04 -12.86
CA LYS A 48 -15.70 4.97 -14.34
C LYS A 48 -16.12 6.30 -14.94
N ARG A 49 -17.18 6.92 -14.42
CA ARG A 49 -17.64 8.24 -14.87
C ARG A 49 -16.57 9.33 -14.72
N ASN A 50 -15.75 9.27 -13.66
CA ASN A 50 -14.61 10.18 -13.52
C ASN A 50 -13.48 9.88 -14.51
N ILE A 51 -13.17 8.60 -14.75
CA ILE A 51 -12.17 8.16 -15.73
C ILE A 51 -12.56 8.63 -17.14
N GLU A 52 -13.84 8.48 -17.51
CA GLU A 52 -14.40 8.94 -18.79
C GLU A 52 -14.48 10.47 -18.92
N GLY A 53 -14.30 11.21 -17.82
CA GLY A 53 -14.38 12.67 -17.79
C GLY A 53 -15.80 13.23 -17.74
N GLU A 54 -16.80 12.41 -17.44
CA GLU A 54 -18.19 12.85 -17.25
C GLU A 54 -18.36 13.69 -15.98
N ILE A 55 -17.57 13.39 -14.95
CA ILE A 55 -17.59 14.09 -13.66
C ILE A 55 -16.17 14.41 -13.18
N GLY A 56 -16.02 15.51 -12.44
CA GLY A 56 -14.77 15.83 -11.75
C GLY A 56 -14.58 15.02 -10.46
N LEU A 57 -13.37 15.03 -9.88
CA LEU A 57 -13.09 14.35 -8.60
C LEU A 57 -13.88 14.95 -7.43
N ASP A 58 -14.07 16.27 -7.42
CA ASP A 58 -14.88 16.94 -6.40
C ASP A 58 -16.35 16.53 -6.48
N GLU A 59 -16.86 16.34 -7.69
CA GLU A 59 -18.21 15.86 -7.93
C GLU A 59 -18.34 14.39 -7.53
N ALA A 60 -17.37 13.55 -7.88
CA ALA A 60 -17.30 12.15 -7.45
C ALA A 60 -17.37 12.04 -5.91
N GLN A 61 -16.57 12.82 -5.17
CA GLN A 61 -16.63 12.85 -3.70
C GLN A 61 -18.02 13.26 -3.19
N LYS A 62 -18.64 14.30 -3.76
CA LYS A 62 -19.99 14.74 -3.38
C LYS A 62 -21.05 13.69 -3.66
N LEU A 63 -20.96 12.99 -4.80
CA LEU A 63 -21.89 11.92 -5.15
C LEU A 63 -21.82 10.77 -4.14
N ILE A 64 -20.61 10.33 -3.77
CA ILE A 64 -20.40 9.30 -2.74
C ILE A 64 -20.94 9.76 -1.39
N GLN A 65 -20.63 10.98 -0.96
CA GLN A 65 -21.15 11.55 0.28
C GLN A 65 -22.68 11.53 0.30
N SER A 66 -23.33 12.08 -0.73
CA SER A 66 -24.80 12.15 -0.80
C SER A 66 -25.46 10.79 -0.96
N TYR A 67 -24.79 9.80 -1.55
CA TYR A 67 -25.28 8.43 -1.63
C TYR A 67 -25.49 7.83 -0.24
N TYR A 68 -24.55 8.04 0.69
CA TYR A 68 -24.67 7.53 2.06
C TYR A 68 -25.55 8.40 2.97
N GLU A 69 -25.61 9.72 2.77
CA GLU A 69 -26.54 10.59 3.51
C GLU A 69 -28.02 10.25 3.27
N ARG A 70 -28.35 9.79 2.05
CA ARG A 70 -29.72 9.39 1.69
C ARG A 70 -30.05 7.96 2.10
N LYS A 71 -29.05 7.16 2.46
CA LYS A 71 -29.24 5.75 2.82
C LYS A 71 -29.74 5.68 4.26
N THR A 72 -31.01 5.32 4.43
CA THR A 72 -31.69 5.34 5.73
C THR A 72 -31.41 4.12 6.60
N ASP A 73 -30.78 3.08 6.05
CA ASP A 73 -30.56 1.80 6.74
C ASP A 73 -29.12 1.69 7.24
N ARG A 74 -28.92 1.76 8.56
CA ARG A 74 -27.61 1.77 9.21
C ARG A 74 -27.34 0.40 9.86
N THR A 75 -26.87 -0.56 9.08
CA THR A 75 -26.36 -1.84 9.58
C THR A 75 -24.82 -1.80 9.60
N SER A 76 -24.16 -2.63 10.43
CA SER A 76 -22.70 -2.60 10.57
C SER A 76 -21.94 -2.86 9.26
N ASN A 77 -22.46 -3.72 8.38
CA ASN A 77 -21.87 -3.95 7.05
C ASN A 77 -21.96 -2.71 6.13
N HIS A 78 -22.91 -1.81 6.39
CA HIS A 78 -22.99 -0.54 5.68
C HIS A 78 -21.92 0.46 6.11
N ASP A 79 -21.52 0.45 7.39
CA ASP A 79 -20.47 1.35 7.88
C ASP A 79 -19.09 1.01 7.27
N ASP A 80 -18.75 -0.28 7.15
CA ASP A 80 -17.50 -0.76 6.52
C ASP A 80 -17.43 -0.41 5.02
N THR A 81 -18.55 -0.59 4.31
CA THR A 81 -18.64 -0.25 2.88
C THR A 81 -18.60 1.27 2.67
N GLU A 82 -19.23 2.04 3.55
CA GLU A 82 -19.20 3.51 3.54
C GLU A 82 -17.80 4.06 3.75
N GLU A 83 -17.07 3.52 4.73
CA GLU A 83 -15.65 3.85 4.92
C GLU A 83 -14.86 3.56 3.65
N ALA A 84 -14.97 2.35 3.09
CA ALA A 84 -14.23 1.95 1.90
C ALA A 84 -14.44 2.94 0.74
N ASP A 85 -15.70 3.33 0.50
CA ASP A 85 -16.08 4.21 -0.59
C ASP A 85 -15.58 5.64 -0.40
N ARG A 86 -15.81 6.22 0.79
CA ARG A 86 -15.37 7.59 1.09
C ARG A 86 -13.86 7.70 1.09
N VAL A 87 -13.16 6.75 1.73
CA VAL A 87 -11.70 6.73 1.79
C VAL A 87 -11.10 6.54 0.39
N ALA A 88 -11.66 5.67 -0.44
CA ALA A 88 -11.20 5.51 -1.83
C ALA A 88 -11.39 6.82 -2.63
N ALA A 89 -12.54 7.48 -2.55
CA ALA A 89 -12.74 8.76 -3.23
C ALA A 89 -11.75 9.85 -2.76
N ASN A 90 -11.46 9.90 -1.45
CA ASN A 90 -10.46 10.80 -0.88
C ASN A 90 -9.04 10.51 -1.39
N ILE A 91 -8.63 9.23 -1.39
CA ILE A 91 -7.32 8.79 -1.91
C ILE A 91 -7.20 9.11 -3.39
N ALA A 92 -8.24 8.87 -4.20
CA ALA A 92 -8.21 9.17 -5.63
C ALA A 92 -7.92 10.65 -5.89
N LYS A 93 -8.57 11.55 -5.13
CA LYS A 93 -8.30 13.00 -5.20
C LYS A 93 -6.88 13.36 -4.77
N ILE A 94 -6.39 12.77 -3.69
CA ILE A 94 -5.05 13.02 -3.15
C ILE A 94 -3.97 12.60 -4.15
N LEU A 95 -4.07 11.41 -4.74
CA LEU A 95 -3.12 10.89 -5.71
C LEU A 95 -3.17 11.65 -7.05
N SER A 96 -4.34 12.14 -7.44
CA SER A 96 -4.50 12.95 -8.66
C SER A 96 -3.82 14.32 -8.56
N ALA A 97 -3.77 14.91 -7.37
CA ALA A 97 -3.12 16.21 -7.14
C ALA A 97 -1.58 16.14 -7.23
N ASN A 98 -0.98 14.96 -7.00
CA ASN A 98 0.46 14.72 -7.01
C ASN A 98 1.30 15.71 -6.17
N THR A 99 0.73 16.20 -5.06
CA THR A 99 1.40 17.11 -4.12
C THR A 99 1.86 16.37 -2.88
N LEU A 100 3.06 16.65 -2.38
CA LEU A 100 3.59 16.10 -1.14
C LEU A 100 4.09 17.21 -0.21
N ALA A 101 3.61 17.21 1.03
CA ALA A 101 4.25 17.94 2.12
C ALA A 101 5.16 16.95 2.86
N PHE A 102 6.44 16.90 2.50
CA PHE A 102 7.37 15.93 3.07
C PHE A 102 7.88 16.39 4.44
N ASN A 103 7.06 16.25 5.49
CA ASN A 103 7.39 16.50 6.91
C ASN A 103 6.30 15.83 7.79
N ALA A 104 6.49 15.78 9.12
CA ALA A 104 5.52 15.14 10.02
C ALA A 104 4.12 15.76 9.94
N ASN A 105 4.00 17.10 9.87
CA ASN A 105 2.71 17.77 9.71
C ASN A 105 2.03 17.36 8.40
N GLY A 106 2.80 17.16 7.33
CA GLY A 106 2.32 16.65 6.06
C GLY A 106 1.80 15.22 6.15
N PHE A 107 2.51 14.33 6.84
CA PHE A 107 2.05 12.95 7.11
C PHE A 107 0.75 12.92 7.93
N ILE A 108 0.65 13.75 8.97
CA ILE A 108 -0.54 13.91 9.80
C ILE A 108 -1.71 14.50 8.98
N SER A 109 -1.45 15.54 8.20
CA SER A 109 -2.47 16.14 7.33
C SER A 109 -2.89 15.21 6.20
N LEU A 110 -2.02 14.29 5.76
CA LEU A 110 -2.37 13.26 4.79
C LEU A 110 -3.38 12.31 5.39
N HIS A 111 -3.15 11.80 6.60
CA HIS A 111 -4.14 11.00 7.32
C HIS A 111 -5.48 11.75 7.47
N ARG A 112 -5.44 13.04 7.86
CA ARG A 112 -6.66 13.87 7.94
C ARG A 112 -7.43 13.88 6.62
N ARG A 113 -6.74 14.08 5.49
CA ARG A 113 -7.37 14.15 4.16
C ARG A 113 -7.89 12.80 3.68
N ILE A 114 -7.19 11.70 3.99
CA ILE A 114 -7.63 10.34 3.62
C ILE A 114 -8.94 10.00 4.33
N PHE A 115 -9.04 10.32 5.62
CA PHE A 115 -10.15 9.93 6.48
C PHE A 115 -11.14 11.06 6.80
N ASP A 116 -11.11 12.15 6.02
CA ASP A 116 -12.04 13.27 6.17
C ASP A 116 -13.48 12.80 5.96
N GLY A 117 -14.37 13.19 6.87
CA GLY A 117 -15.77 12.72 6.87
C GLY A 117 -15.96 11.23 7.20
N VAL A 118 -14.91 10.52 7.65
CA VAL A 118 -14.95 9.10 8.03
C VAL A 118 -14.59 8.93 9.50
N PHE A 119 -13.39 9.35 9.89
CA PHE A 119 -12.95 9.26 11.29
C PHE A 119 -13.08 10.61 12.00
N LYS A 120 -13.72 10.61 13.18
CA LYS A 120 -13.75 11.80 14.06
C LYS A 120 -12.36 12.24 14.52
N PHE A 121 -11.40 11.31 14.53
CA PHE A 121 -10.00 11.54 14.91
C PHE A 121 -9.08 11.71 13.70
N ALA A 122 -9.59 11.92 12.49
CA ALA A 122 -8.77 12.05 11.29
C ALA A 122 -7.68 13.12 11.47
N GLY A 123 -6.41 12.71 11.49
CA GLY A 123 -5.25 13.58 11.69
C GLY A 123 -4.89 13.85 13.15
N LYS A 124 -5.52 13.18 14.11
CA LYS A 124 -5.15 13.20 15.53
C LYS A 124 -4.16 12.08 15.80
N ILE A 125 -2.97 12.42 16.30
CA ILE A 125 -2.03 11.43 16.86
C ILE A 125 -2.68 10.82 18.11
N ARG A 126 -2.60 9.50 18.28
CA ARG A 126 -3.15 8.80 19.45
C ARG A 126 -2.45 9.22 20.74
N ASP A 127 -3.21 9.23 21.83
CA ASP A 127 -2.79 9.55 23.19
C ASP A 127 -2.81 8.31 24.11
N TYR A 128 -2.67 7.13 23.51
CA TYR A 128 -2.69 5.83 24.17
C TYR A 128 -1.84 4.81 23.41
N ASP A 129 -1.34 3.79 24.11
CA ASP A 129 -0.58 2.69 23.52
C ASP A 129 -1.49 1.65 22.87
N ILE A 130 -0.95 0.94 21.88
CA ILE A 130 -1.71 -0.02 21.08
C ILE A 130 -1.03 -1.38 21.04
N THR A 131 -1.87 -2.39 20.87
CA THR A 131 -1.47 -3.75 20.56
C THR A 131 -2.41 -4.25 19.47
N LYS A 132 -1.86 -4.78 18.38
CA LYS A 132 -2.65 -5.34 17.27
C LYS A 132 -2.24 -6.79 17.04
N LYS A 133 -3.22 -7.71 17.07
CA LYS A 133 -2.97 -9.11 16.76
C LYS A 133 -2.81 -9.28 15.26
N GLU A 134 -1.76 -9.97 14.88
CA GLU A 134 -1.34 -10.07 13.49
C GLU A 134 -1.52 -11.49 12.97
N TRP A 135 -2.33 -11.67 11.93
CA TRP A 135 -2.59 -13.01 11.36
C TRP A 135 -1.31 -13.69 10.87
N VAL A 136 -0.42 -12.95 10.20
CA VAL A 136 0.89 -13.46 9.76
C VAL A 136 1.81 -13.83 10.91
N LEU A 137 1.54 -13.33 12.12
CA LEU A 137 2.27 -13.65 13.35
C LEU A 137 1.51 -14.64 14.25
N ARG A 138 0.49 -15.33 13.72
CA ARG A 138 -0.35 -16.28 14.47
C ARG A 138 -0.98 -15.66 15.73
N GLY A 139 -1.33 -14.38 15.65
CA GLY A 139 -1.99 -13.63 16.73
C GLY A 139 -1.04 -12.89 17.67
N ASP A 140 0.28 -12.98 17.46
CA ASP A 140 1.26 -12.10 18.13
C ASP A 140 1.17 -10.66 17.59
N THR A 141 1.94 -9.74 18.16
CA THR A 141 1.90 -8.30 17.84
C THR A 141 3.27 -7.74 17.47
N VAL A 142 3.27 -6.67 16.68
CA VAL A 142 4.45 -5.82 16.51
C VAL A 142 4.56 -4.91 17.73
N ASN A 143 5.78 -4.63 18.17
CA ASN A 143 6.03 -3.58 19.14
C ASN A 143 5.95 -2.22 18.46
N TYR A 144 4.82 -1.55 18.64
CA TYR A 144 4.61 -0.17 18.22
C TYR A 144 5.17 0.82 19.26
N LEU A 145 5.44 2.06 18.85
CA LEU A 145 5.97 3.08 19.77
C LEU A 145 4.95 3.48 20.85
N ASN A 146 5.47 3.87 22.01
CA ASN A 146 4.68 4.49 23.07
C ASN A 146 4.13 5.85 22.60
N TRP A 147 2.92 6.19 23.06
CA TRP A 147 2.18 7.32 22.52
C TRP A 147 2.84 8.69 22.77
N GLU A 148 3.63 8.82 23.84
CA GLU A 148 4.30 10.06 24.24
C GLU A 148 5.36 10.50 23.21
N ASP A 149 5.91 9.56 22.44
CA ASP A 149 7.06 9.79 21.56
C ASP A 149 6.71 9.88 20.08
N LEU A 150 5.45 9.63 19.71
CA LEU A 150 5.01 9.48 18.31
C LEU A 150 5.35 10.69 17.46
N ARG A 151 5.10 11.89 17.98
CA ARG A 151 5.40 13.12 17.23
C ARG A 151 6.89 13.28 16.99
N ARG A 152 7.71 13.07 18.04
CA ARG A 152 9.18 13.17 17.94
C ARG A 152 9.75 12.13 17.00
N ALA A 153 9.22 10.91 17.01
CA ALA A 153 9.63 9.84 16.11
C ALA A 153 9.32 10.18 14.64
N LEU A 154 8.12 10.71 14.35
CA LEU A 154 7.78 11.15 12.99
C LEU A 154 8.71 12.26 12.50
N ASP A 155 8.96 13.26 13.35
CA ASP A 155 9.87 14.36 13.02
C ASP A 155 11.29 13.83 12.75
N TYR A 156 11.78 12.92 13.60
CA TYR A 156 13.11 12.32 13.44
C TYR A 156 13.24 11.50 12.15
N ASP A 157 12.37 10.52 11.91
CA ASP A 157 12.48 9.60 10.77
C ASP A 157 12.34 10.33 9.42
N ILE A 158 11.38 11.26 9.31
CA ILE A 158 11.19 12.03 8.06
C ILE A 158 12.35 13.01 7.83
N GLU A 159 12.94 13.57 8.88
CA GLU A 159 14.08 14.46 8.74
C GLU A 159 15.36 13.69 8.39
N GLN A 160 15.57 12.48 8.92
CA GLN A 160 16.65 11.60 8.45
C GLN A 160 16.51 11.31 6.95
N GLU A 161 15.31 10.99 6.49
CA GLU A 161 15.05 10.72 5.08
C GLU A 161 15.24 11.95 4.20
N ARG A 162 14.80 13.14 4.65
CA ARG A 162 15.01 14.40 3.91
C ARG A 162 16.48 14.64 3.60
N ASN A 163 17.35 14.32 4.56
CA ASN A 163 18.79 14.55 4.46
C ASN A 163 19.54 13.39 3.76
N PHE A 164 18.84 12.33 3.38
CA PHE A 164 19.43 11.19 2.70
C PHE A 164 19.62 11.44 1.20
N SER A 165 20.75 11.00 0.66
CA SER A 165 21.04 11.10 -0.78
C SER A 165 21.02 9.73 -1.43
N TYR A 166 20.14 9.56 -2.42
CA TYR A 166 20.10 8.37 -3.27
C TYR A 166 21.16 8.36 -4.38
N VAL A 167 21.86 9.47 -4.60
CA VAL A 167 22.85 9.59 -5.69
C VAL A 167 24.00 8.61 -5.47
N GLY A 168 24.31 7.82 -6.51
CA GLY A 168 25.43 6.88 -6.51
C GLY A 168 25.14 5.53 -5.86
N LEU A 169 23.94 5.32 -5.33
CA LEU A 169 23.52 4.03 -4.79
C LEU A 169 23.13 3.05 -5.90
N THR A 170 23.40 1.78 -5.66
CA THR A 170 22.88 0.67 -6.46
C THR A 170 21.39 0.45 -6.19
N GLU A 171 20.68 -0.20 -7.12
CA GLU A 171 19.26 -0.53 -6.94
C GLU A 171 18.97 -1.29 -5.64
N ASN A 172 19.87 -2.21 -5.25
CA ASN A 172 19.75 -2.97 -4.01
C ASN A 172 19.83 -2.08 -2.76
N GLU A 173 20.75 -1.11 -2.75
CA GLU A 173 20.91 -0.15 -1.66
C GLU A 173 19.70 0.79 -1.57
N ILE A 174 19.21 1.27 -2.72
CA ILE A 174 17.99 2.09 -2.81
C ILE A 174 16.80 1.33 -2.21
N ILE A 175 16.58 0.08 -2.63
CA ILE A 175 15.47 -0.74 -2.16
C ILE A 175 15.58 -1.06 -0.67
N SER A 176 16.78 -1.41 -0.19
CA SER A 176 17.01 -1.70 1.22
C SER A 176 16.75 -0.47 2.09
N HIS A 177 17.23 0.70 1.66
CA HIS A 177 17.00 1.98 2.34
C HIS A 177 15.51 2.37 2.36
N LEU A 178 14.83 2.34 1.20
CA LEU A 178 13.39 2.59 1.10
C LEU A 178 12.58 1.65 2.00
N THR A 179 12.95 0.36 2.01
CA THR A 179 12.29 -0.66 2.84
C THR A 179 12.38 -0.28 4.31
N LYS A 180 13.58 0.10 4.78
CA LYS A 180 13.81 0.50 6.16
C LYS A 180 13.05 1.78 6.52
N PHE A 181 13.08 2.80 5.66
CA PHE A 181 12.38 4.06 5.89
C PHE A 181 10.86 3.84 5.99
N VAL A 182 10.27 3.14 5.01
CA VAL A 182 8.81 2.93 4.95
C VAL A 182 8.35 2.00 6.08
N SER A 183 9.10 0.95 6.41
CA SER A 183 8.75 0.07 7.53
C SER A 183 8.87 0.77 8.88
N GLY A 184 9.92 1.57 9.08
CA GLY A 184 10.11 2.37 10.30
C GLY A 184 8.98 3.38 10.50
N LEU A 185 8.65 4.15 9.45
CA LEU A 185 7.56 5.13 9.47
C LEU A 185 6.22 4.47 9.83
N TRP A 186 5.95 3.28 9.29
CA TRP A 186 4.76 2.50 9.66
C TRP A 186 4.79 2.02 11.12
N GLN A 187 5.94 1.58 11.63
CA GLN A 187 6.08 1.05 12.98
C GLN A 187 5.81 2.10 14.07
N ILE A 188 6.05 3.39 13.79
CA ILE A 188 5.63 4.48 14.68
C ILE A 188 4.13 4.37 14.98
N HIS A 189 3.34 4.04 13.96
CA HIS A 189 1.90 3.78 14.03
C HIS A 189 1.14 4.87 14.82
N PRO A 190 1.24 6.14 14.39
CA PRO A 190 0.83 7.30 15.19
C PRO A 190 -0.68 7.50 15.33
N PHE A 191 -1.51 6.82 14.54
CA PHE A 191 -2.97 7.00 14.53
C PHE A 191 -3.68 5.81 15.17
N GLY A 192 -4.90 6.02 15.65
CA GLY A 192 -5.73 4.92 16.18
C GLY A 192 -6.08 3.87 15.13
N GLU A 193 -6.36 4.30 13.90
CA GLU A 193 -6.64 3.44 12.74
C GLU A 193 -6.11 4.10 11.46
N GLY A 194 -5.98 3.35 10.35
CA GLY A 194 -5.65 3.95 9.04
C GLY A 194 -4.16 4.19 8.75
N ASN A 195 -3.27 3.70 9.62
CA ASN A 195 -1.81 3.86 9.49
C ASN A 195 -1.26 3.25 8.20
N THR A 196 -1.71 2.05 7.83
CA THR A 196 -1.22 1.36 6.62
C THR A 196 -1.66 2.08 5.34
N ARG A 197 -2.93 2.48 5.24
CA ARG A 197 -3.44 3.27 4.09
C ARG A 197 -2.72 4.61 3.98
N THR A 198 -2.47 5.29 5.10
CA THR A 198 -1.68 6.53 5.12
C THR A 198 -0.25 6.32 4.66
N THR A 199 0.42 5.27 5.16
CA THR A 199 1.79 4.93 4.79
C THR A 199 1.90 4.59 3.30
N ALA A 200 0.96 3.82 2.75
CA ALA A 200 0.95 3.48 1.33
C ALA A 200 0.81 4.72 0.45
N VAL A 201 -0.16 5.60 0.74
CA VAL A 201 -0.38 6.84 -0.03
C VAL A 201 0.82 7.80 0.11
N PHE A 202 1.40 7.91 1.30
CA PHE A 202 2.61 8.69 1.53
C PHE A 202 3.78 8.15 0.69
N THR A 203 3.96 6.82 0.68
CA THR A 203 5.03 6.16 -0.08
C THR A 203 4.89 6.43 -1.58
N ILE A 204 3.67 6.33 -2.13
CA ILE A 204 3.40 6.64 -3.54
C ILE A 204 3.78 8.09 -3.86
N GLN A 205 3.29 9.05 -3.05
CA GLN A 205 3.60 10.46 -3.25
C GLN A 205 5.10 10.76 -3.09
N TYR A 206 5.75 10.10 -2.13
CA TYR A 206 7.18 10.23 -1.88
C TYR A 206 8.01 9.75 -3.06
N LEU A 207 7.76 8.53 -3.54
CA LEU A 207 8.46 7.96 -4.70
C LEU A 207 8.33 8.85 -5.94
N HIS A 208 7.13 9.37 -6.22
CA HIS A 208 6.94 10.36 -7.29
C HIS A 208 7.75 11.65 -7.05
N SER A 209 7.79 12.15 -5.82
CA SER A 209 8.49 13.41 -5.50
C SER A 209 10.00 13.33 -5.68
N ILE A 210 10.58 12.14 -5.57
CA ILE A 210 12.03 11.89 -5.78
C ILE A 210 12.34 11.33 -7.18
N GLY A 211 11.36 11.34 -8.09
CA GLY A 211 11.58 11.06 -9.51
C GLY A 211 11.35 9.62 -9.97
N PHE A 212 10.89 8.72 -9.11
CA PHE A 212 10.49 7.39 -9.56
C PHE A 212 9.17 7.45 -10.33
N ASN A 213 9.16 6.84 -11.51
CA ASN A 213 7.95 6.65 -12.31
C ASN A 213 7.36 5.27 -12.01
N ILE A 214 6.44 5.19 -11.06
CA ILE A 214 5.81 3.94 -10.65
C ILE A 214 4.40 3.80 -11.22
N THR A 215 4.03 2.60 -11.64
CA THR A 215 2.63 2.24 -11.82
C THR A 215 2.08 1.79 -10.47
N ASN A 216 0.97 2.38 -10.03
CA ASN A 216 0.42 2.09 -8.70
C ASN A 216 -0.35 0.75 -8.64
N ASP A 217 -0.23 -0.10 -9.65
CA ASP A 217 -0.99 -1.34 -9.77
C ASP A 217 -0.60 -2.38 -8.72
N LEU A 218 0.64 -2.37 -8.23
CA LEU A 218 1.04 -3.21 -7.09
C LEU A 218 0.29 -2.84 -5.82
N PHE A 219 0.13 -1.55 -5.51
CA PHE A 219 -0.66 -1.13 -4.36
C PHE A 219 -2.13 -1.49 -4.52
N ALA A 220 -2.67 -1.44 -5.74
CA ALA A 220 -4.03 -1.87 -6.04
C ALA A 220 -4.23 -3.38 -5.83
N LYS A 221 -3.30 -4.21 -6.34
CA LYS A 221 -3.43 -5.68 -6.39
C LYS A 221 -2.98 -6.38 -5.11
N HIS A 222 -2.01 -5.80 -4.41
CA HIS A 222 -1.26 -6.44 -3.33
C HIS A 222 -1.27 -5.62 -2.03
N ALA A 223 -2.30 -4.80 -1.80
CA ALA A 223 -2.42 -3.98 -0.60
C ALA A 223 -2.31 -4.80 0.71
N TRP A 224 -2.97 -5.96 0.77
CA TRP A 224 -2.90 -6.84 1.94
C TRP A 224 -1.51 -7.47 2.12
N TYR A 225 -0.82 -7.77 1.02
CA TYR A 225 0.57 -8.23 1.05
C TYR A 225 1.49 -7.14 1.58
N PHE A 226 1.38 -5.91 1.07
CA PHE A 226 2.16 -4.76 1.53
C PHE A 226 2.01 -4.57 3.05
N ARG A 227 0.77 -4.60 3.54
CA ARG A 227 0.45 -4.54 4.97
C ARG A 227 1.14 -5.64 5.77
N ASN A 228 1.09 -6.88 5.30
CA ASN A 228 1.73 -8.01 6.00
C ASN A 228 3.27 -7.98 5.89
N ALA A 229 3.81 -7.42 4.81
CA ALA A 229 5.24 -7.24 4.63
C ALA A 229 5.79 -6.20 5.61
N LEU A 230 5.07 -5.12 5.86
CA LEU A 230 5.38 -4.14 6.92
C LEU A 230 5.42 -4.78 8.31
N VAL A 231 4.44 -5.66 8.61
CA VAL A 231 4.44 -6.43 9.86
C VAL A 231 5.70 -7.30 9.96
N ARG A 232 6.05 -8.03 8.91
CA ARG A 232 7.24 -8.92 8.90
C ARG A 232 8.56 -8.17 8.93
N ALA A 233 8.62 -6.95 8.38
CA ALA A 233 9.79 -6.09 8.48
C ALA A 233 10.02 -5.59 9.91
N ASN A 234 8.96 -5.46 10.73
CA ASN A 234 9.00 -4.86 12.06
C ASN A 234 8.75 -5.83 13.22
N TYR A 235 8.65 -7.14 12.95
CA TYR A 235 8.48 -8.15 14.00
C TYR A 235 9.77 -8.94 14.24
N LYS A 236 10.18 -9.01 15.50
CA LYS A 236 11.31 -9.80 15.99
C LYS A 236 10.91 -10.48 17.29
N ASN A 237 11.20 -11.76 17.41
CA ASN A 237 10.98 -12.53 18.62
C ASN A 237 12.08 -13.60 18.75
N VAL A 238 13.12 -13.28 19.52
CA VAL A 238 14.30 -14.14 19.69
C VAL A 238 13.94 -15.47 20.36
N ALA A 239 12.97 -15.47 21.29
CA ALA A 239 12.52 -16.68 21.97
C ALA A 239 11.81 -17.66 21.01
N GLN A 240 11.23 -17.16 19.91
CA GLN A 240 10.66 -17.97 18.83
C GLN A 240 11.63 -18.19 17.66
N HIS A 241 12.89 -17.75 17.77
CA HIS A 241 13.88 -17.76 16.68
C HIS A 241 13.44 -16.97 15.42
N ILE A 242 12.78 -15.83 15.63
CA ILE A 242 12.31 -14.95 14.56
C ILE A 242 13.09 -13.64 14.58
N GLU A 243 13.75 -13.35 13.47
CA GLU A 243 14.39 -12.06 13.18
C GLU A 243 13.52 -11.22 12.24
N TYR A 244 13.81 -9.91 12.20
CA TYR A 244 13.20 -9.01 11.22
C TYR A 244 13.36 -9.59 9.81
N THR A 245 12.27 -9.60 9.04
CA THR A 245 12.26 -10.21 7.71
C THR A 245 11.85 -9.16 6.65
N PRO A 246 12.72 -8.17 6.35
CA PRO A 246 12.39 -7.08 5.42
C PRO A 246 12.26 -7.56 3.96
N ILE A 247 12.80 -8.73 3.63
CA ILE A 247 12.84 -9.27 2.26
C ILE A 247 11.49 -9.32 1.54
N TYR A 248 10.37 -9.47 2.27
CA TYR A 248 9.04 -9.44 1.65
C TYR A 248 8.67 -8.04 1.16
N LEU A 249 9.03 -7.02 1.93
CA LEU A 249 8.80 -5.63 1.56
C LEU A 249 9.82 -5.20 0.49
N GLU A 250 11.07 -5.65 0.57
CA GLU A 250 12.05 -5.46 -0.51
C GLU A 250 11.52 -6.03 -1.83
N ARG A 251 10.98 -7.26 -1.84
CA ARG A 251 10.38 -7.86 -3.05
C ARG A 251 9.21 -7.06 -3.61
N PHE A 252 8.37 -6.50 -2.74
CA PHE A 252 7.31 -5.58 -3.17
C PHE A 252 7.92 -4.37 -3.89
N PHE A 253 8.95 -3.73 -3.32
CA PHE A 253 9.63 -2.60 -3.95
C PHE A 253 10.42 -2.98 -5.20
N ARG A 254 11.00 -4.18 -5.27
CA ARG A 254 11.66 -4.68 -6.49
C ARG A 254 10.68 -4.84 -7.64
N ASN A 255 9.51 -5.44 -7.39
CA ASN A 255 8.48 -5.52 -8.41
C ASN A 255 7.99 -4.12 -8.83
N LEU A 256 7.83 -3.21 -7.87
CA LEU A 256 7.37 -1.84 -8.13
C LEU A 256 8.36 -0.98 -8.91
N LEU A 257 9.64 -1.01 -8.54
CA LEU A 257 10.66 -0.10 -9.07
C LEU A 257 11.45 -0.69 -10.23
N LEU A 258 11.67 -2.00 -10.23
CA LEU A 258 12.52 -2.70 -11.20
C LEU A 258 11.72 -3.60 -12.15
N GLY A 259 10.40 -3.70 -11.98
CA GLY A 259 9.55 -4.57 -12.80
C GLY A 259 9.80 -6.07 -12.57
N GLU A 260 10.46 -6.44 -11.47
CA GLU A 260 10.68 -7.83 -11.13
C GLU A 260 9.36 -8.58 -10.87
N GLN A 261 9.40 -9.90 -10.93
CA GLN A 261 8.21 -10.77 -10.88
C GLN A 261 8.24 -11.70 -9.68
N TRP A 262 8.56 -11.16 -8.50
CA TRP A 262 8.44 -11.91 -7.24
C TRP A 262 6.98 -12.22 -6.96
N GLU A 263 6.71 -13.46 -6.55
CA GLU A 263 5.35 -13.85 -6.20
C GLU A 263 4.89 -13.22 -4.87
N LEU A 264 3.90 -12.33 -4.91
CA LEU A 264 3.41 -11.60 -3.73
C LEU A 264 2.18 -12.25 -3.08
N ARG A 265 2.37 -13.41 -2.41
CA ARG A 265 1.31 -14.11 -1.68
C ARG A 265 1.44 -14.02 -0.16
N ASN A 266 0.34 -13.69 0.51
CA ASN A 266 0.25 -13.54 1.97
C ASN A 266 0.66 -14.79 2.76
N ARG A 267 0.38 -15.99 2.25
CA ARG A 267 0.74 -17.26 2.90
C ARG A 267 2.25 -17.43 3.12
N HIS A 268 3.09 -16.83 2.27
CA HIS A 268 4.55 -16.90 2.40
C HIS A 268 5.07 -16.04 3.56
N LEU A 269 4.24 -15.15 4.12
CA LEU A 269 4.61 -14.22 5.18
C LEU A 269 4.23 -14.75 6.57
N ILE A 270 3.61 -15.92 6.66
CA ILE A 270 3.24 -16.52 7.95
C ILE A 270 4.50 -17.01 8.67
N ILE A 271 4.64 -16.71 9.96
CA ILE A 271 5.73 -17.25 10.78
C ILE A 271 5.51 -18.75 11.03
N HIS A 272 6.61 -19.50 11.03
CA HIS A 272 6.59 -20.97 11.08
C HIS A 272 5.57 -21.55 10.07
N PRO A 273 5.76 -21.29 8.76
CA PRO A 273 4.86 -21.80 7.74
C PRO A 273 5.00 -23.33 7.63
N SER A 274 3.96 -24.00 7.12
CA SER A 274 4.08 -25.40 6.72
C SER A 274 5.08 -25.54 5.57
N LYS A 275 5.61 -26.75 5.33
CA LYS A 275 6.52 -27.02 4.20
C LYS A 275 5.94 -26.58 2.85
N GLU A 276 4.62 -26.73 2.69
CA GLU A 276 3.88 -26.30 1.49
C GLU A 276 3.88 -24.77 1.31
N TRP A 277 3.94 -24.01 2.39
CA TRP A 277 3.88 -22.53 2.37
C TRP A 277 5.26 -21.88 2.42
N SER A 278 6.32 -22.63 2.71
CA SER A 278 7.70 -22.12 2.77
C SER A 278 8.40 -21.99 1.41
N ALA A 279 7.92 -22.69 0.38
CA ALA A 279 8.51 -22.63 -0.95
C ALA A 279 8.02 -21.40 -1.70
N GLN A 280 8.94 -20.57 -2.20
CA GLN A 280 8.62 -19.42 -3.05
C GLN A 280 9.56 -19.41 -4.25
N ALA A 281 8.99 -19.33 -5.46
CA ALA A 281 9.75 -19.20 -6.69
C ALA A 281 10.05 -17.72 -6.98
N ASN A 282 11.22 -17.45 -7.57
CA ASN A 282 11.46 -16.23 -8.35
C ASN A 282 11.35 -16.61 -9.83
N HIS A 283 10.39 -16.03 -10.55
CA HIS A 283 10.15 -16.41 -11.95
C HIS A 283 11.21 -15.88 -12.92
N ILE A 284 12.10 -14.99 -12.49
CA ILE A 284 13.17 -14.43 -13.34
C ILE A 284 14.30 -15.45 -13.59
N HIS A 285 14.62 -16.32 -12.62
CA HIS A 285 15.69 -17.32 -12.78
C HIS A 285 15.24 -18.63 -13.42
N ALA A 286 13.94 -18.93 -13.46
CA ALA A 286 13.45 -20.19 -14.04
C ALA A 286 13.67 -20.25 -15.56
N GLU A 287 13.70 -19.11 -16.26
CA GLU A 287 13.90 -19.06 -17.71
C GLU A 287 15.38 -19.12 -18.13
N GLN A 288 16.35 -18.86 -17.23
CA GLN A 288 17.77 -18.98 -17.54
C GLN A 288 18.36 -20.38 -17.32
N VAL A 289 17.69 -21.26 -16.55
CA VAL A 289 18.21 -22.62 -16.28
C VAL A 289 17.74 -23.65 -17.34
N SER A 290 16.85 -23.26 -18.26
CA SER A 290 16.33 -24.17 -19.30
C SER A 290 17.17 -24.24 -20.59
N SER A 291 18.22 -23.43 -20.76
CA SER A 291 19.03 -23.42 -21.99
C SER A 291 20.34 -24.22 -21.93
N GLU A 292 20.75 -24.71 -20.76
CA GLU A 292 21.94 -25.54 -20.61
C GLU A 292 21.58 -27.01 -20.51
N HIS A 293 21.05 -27.63 -21.58
CA HIS A 293 21.15 -29.07 -21.87
C HIS A 293 20.53 -29.37 -23.25
N ARG A 294 21.12 -28.83 -24.30
CA ARG A 294 21.12 -29.49 -25.62
C ARG A 294 22.56 -29.56 -26.11
N THR A 295 23.26 -30.56 -25.60
CA THR A 295 24.50 -31.07 -26.17
C THR A 295 24.29 -31.42 -27.64
N SER A 296 24.99 -30.69 -28.49
CA SER A 296 25.74 -31.15 -29.65
C SER A 296 25.65 -32.65 -29.98
N THR A 297 25.20 -32.94 -31.20
CA THR A 297 25.83 -33.94 -32.08
C THR A 297 25.69 -33.47 -33.53
N GLU A 298 26.82 -33.10 -34.12
CA GLU A 298 27.05 -33.15 -35.56
C GLU A 298 27.07 -34.63 -36.00
N GLN A 299 26.57 -34.94 -37.20
CA GLN A 299 27.39 -35.38 -38.35
C GLN A 299 26.54 -35.97 -39.49
N VAL A 300 27.02 -35.63 -40.70
CA VAL A 300 26.68 -36.06 -42.08
C VAL A 300 25.43 -35.45 -42.72
#